data_AF-A0AAJ2U6I2-F1
#
_entry.id   AF-A0AAJ2U6I2-F1
#
_cell.length_a   1.000
_cell.length_b   1.000
_cell.length_c   1.000
_cell.angle_alpha   90.00
_cell.angle_beta   90.00
_cell.angle_gamma   90.00
#
_symmetry.space_group_name_H-M   'P 1'
#
loop_
_entity.id
_entity.type
_entity.pdbx_description
1 polymer ?
#
loop_
_entity_poly.entity_id
_entity_poly.type
_entity_poly.pdbx_seq_one_letter_code
_entity_poly.pdbx_strand_id
1 'polypeptide(L)'
;VGEGVYRTIQSHAEEITAVLGKKVEVTAILIQNKQKKREVREDVLLTTDFAEILQLPQLDVVIEAIVDIEPTFTYLKKAIGRGC
;
A
#
# COMPACT_ATOMS: atom_id res chain seq x y z
N VAL A 1 3.79 -11.50 3.10
CA VAL A 1 3.18 -11.13 1.79
C VAL A 1 3.46 -9.67 1.44
N GLY A 2 2.92 -8.68 2.17
CA GLY A 2 3.07 -7.25 1.81
C GLY A 2 4.51 -6.75 1.59
N GLU A 3 5.47 -7.17 2.41
CA GLU A 3 6.89 -6.83 2.22
C GLU A 3 7.47 -7.38 0.91
N GLY A 4 7.02 -8.58 0.50
CA GLY A 4 7.41 -9.15 -0.79
C GLY A 4 6.87 -8.34 -1.96
N VAL A 5 5.60 -7.90 -1.88
CA VAL A 5 4.98 -7.04 -2.89
C VAL A 5 5.76 -5.73 -3.02
N TYR A 6 6.04 -5.05 -1.90
CA TYR A 6 6.82 -3.81 -1.90
C TYR A 6 8.19 -4.02 -2.55
N ARG A 7 8.94 -5.05 -2.14
CA ARG A 7 10.26 -5.34 -2.72
C ARG A 7 10.18 -5.63 -4.21
N THR A 8 9.21 -6.41 -4.66
CA THR A 8 9.05 -6.76 -6.08
C THR A 8 8.76 -5.53 -6.93
N ILE A 9 7.89 -4.62 -6.48
CA ILE A 9 7.61 -3.36 -7.18
C ILE A 9 8.90 -2.55 -7.36
N GLN A 10 9.73 -2.47 -6.32
CA GLN A 10 10.98 -1.72 -6.39
C GLN A 10 12.04 -2.41 -7.25
N SER A 11 12.23 -3.72 -7.11
CA SER A 11 13.30 -4.43 -7.81
C SER A 11 12.98 -4.73 -9.28
N HIS A 12 11.71 -4.67 -9.70
CA HIS A 12 11.28 -4.90 -11.09
C HIS A 12 10.57 -3.65 -11.67
N ALA A 13 10.88 -2.45 -11.16
CA ALA A 13 10.20 -1.22 -11.55
C ALA A 13 10.25 -0.96 -13.07
N GLU A 14 11.39 -1.25 -13.71
CA GLU A 14 11.57 -1.09 -15.16
C GLU A 14 10.67 -2.06 -15.95
N GLU A 15 10.67 -3.34 -15.59
CA GLU A 15 9.85 -4.37 -16.24
C GLU A 15 8.36 -4.09 -16.06
N ILE A 16 7.93 -3.73 -14.84
CA ILE A 16 6.55 -3.35 -14.54
C ILE A 16 6.15 -2.14 -15.39
N THR A 17 7.03 -1.13 -15.48
CA THR A 17 6.77 0.05 -16.31
C THR A 17 6.68 -0.31 -17.80
N ALA A 18 7.53 -1.21 -18.29
CA ALA A 18 7.50 -1.67 -19.67
C ALA A 18 6.19 -2.40 -20.02
N VAL A 19 5.63 -3.18 -19.10
CA VAL A 19 4.37 -3.91 -19.30
C VAL A 19 3.16 -2.99 -19.18
N LEU A 20 3.14 -2.10 -18.18
CA LEU A 20 1.98 -1.26 -17.89
C LEU A 20 1.97 0.06 -18.67
N GLY A 21 3.10 0.44 -19.27
CA GLY A 21 3.31 1.75 -19.87
C GLY A 21 3.26 2.91 -18.87
N LYS A 22 3.29 2.62 -17.57
CA LYS A 22 3.18 3.58 -16.46
C LYS A 22 4.06 3.14 -15.30
N LYS A 23 4.64 4.12 -14.61
CA LYS A 23 5.38 3.88 -13.37
C LYS A 23 4.40 3.51 -12.25
N VAL A 24 4.77 2.53 -11.44
CA VAL A 24 4.04 2.15 -10.22
C VAL A 24 4.83 2.64 -9.02
N GLU A 25 4.17 3.36 -8.11
CA GLU A 25 4.76 3.91 -6.90
C GLU A 25 3.95 3.49 -5.67
N VAL A 26 4.63 3.01 -4.63
CA VAL A 26 3.98 2.70 -3.35
C VAL A 26 4.00 3.95 -2.48
N THR A 27 2.85 4.57 -2.25
CA THR A 27 2.74 5.84 -1.52
C THR A 27 2.58 5.64 -0.01
N ALA A 28 1.94 4.55 0.40
CA ALA A 28 1.65 4.26 1.80
C ALA A 28 1.56 2.76 2.09
N ILE A 29 1.86 2.38 3.32
CA ILE A 29 1.78 1.01 3.83
C ILE A 29 1.16 1.05 5.23
N LEU A 30 -0.01 0.41 5.39
CA LEU A 30 -0.62 0.17 6.70
C LEU A 30 0.04 -1.02 7.38
N ILE A 31 0.45 -0.84 8.62
CA ILE A 31 1.06 -1.88 9.47
C ILE A 31 0.35 -1.96 10.82
N GLN A 32 0.49 -3.08 11.51
CA GLN A 32 -0.04 -3.23 12.88
C GLN A 32 0.96 -2.84 13.96
N ASN A 33 2.25 -3.14 13.75
CA ASN A 33 3.30 -2.97 14.75
C ASN A 33 4.45 -2.10 14.22
N LYS A 34 4.57 -0.87 14.75
CA LYS A 34 5.65 0.10 14.43
C LYS A 34 7.03 -0.33 14.95
N GLN A 35 7.10 -1.18 15.97
CA GLN A 35 8.38 -1.64 16.54
C GLN A 35 9.11 -2.63 15.63
N LYS A 36 8.38 -3.31 14.73
CA LYS A 36 8.99 -4.20 13.74
C LYS A 36 9.68 -3.34 12.67
N LYS A 37 11.02 -3.39 12.63
CA LYS A 37 11.81 -2.70 11.61
C LYS A 37 11.44 -3.21 10.21
N ARG A 38 11.38 -2.28 9.25
CA ARG A 38 11.11 -2.53 7.84
C ARG A 38 11.98 -1.60 7.02
N GLU A 39 12.58 -2.12 5.96
CA GLU A 39 13.35 -1.31 5.01
C GLU A 39 12.39 -0.73 3.97
N VAL A 40 11.88 0.46 4.28
CA VAL A 40 10.95 1.21 3.43
C VAL A 40 11.58 2.58 3.18
N ARG A 41 11.42 3.13 1.98
CA ARG A 41 11.95 4.46 1.65
C ARG A 41 11.25 5.53 2.49
N GLU A 42 11.95 6.63 2.79
CA GLU A 42 11.43 7.72 3.62
C GLU A 42 10.22 8.44 3.02
N ASP A 43 10.05 8.39 1.70
CA ASP A 43 8.94 9.00 0.97
C ASP A 43 7.65 8.17 1.00
N VAL A 44 7.67 6.97 1.61
CA VAL A 44 6.50 6.11 1.78
C VAL A 44 5.92 6.30 3.17
N LEU A 45 4.63 6.63 3.25
CA LEU A 45 3.93 6.73 4.52
C LEU A 45 3.79 5.33 5.17
N LEU A 46 4.56 5.07 6.22
CA LEU A 46 4.45 3.85 7.03
C LEU A 46 3.65 4.14 8.30
N THR A 47 2.40 3.68 8.37
CA THR A 47 1.47 4.08 9.43
C THR A 47 0.71 2.90 10.05
N THR A 48 0.20 3.10 11.27
CA THR A 48 -0.78 2.21 11.90
C THR A 48 -2.20 2.76 11.84
N ASP A 49 -2.36 3.98 11.33
CA ASP A 49 -3.65 4.65 11.24
C ASP A 49 -4.13 4.68 9.79
N PHE A 50 -5.20 3.96 9.50
CA PHE A 50 -5.80 3.96 8.17
C PHE A 50 -6.40 5.32 7.78
N ALA A 51 -6.75 6.17 8.75
CA ALA A 51 -7.27 7.51 8.47
C ALA A 51 -6.24 8.40 7.76
N GLU A 52 -4.95 8.25 8.08
CA GLU A 52 -3.86 8.97 7.40
C GLU A 52 -3.78 8.58 5.91
N ILE A 53 -3.99 7.31 5.59
CA ILE A 53 -4.04 6.82 4.19
C ILE A 53 -5.24 7.42 3.44
N LEU A 54 -6.39 7.55 4.11
CA LEU A 54 -7.56 8.22 3.54
C LEU A 54 -7.32 9.74 3.35
N GLN A 55 -6.34 10.36 3.98
CA GLN A 55 -6.09 11.79 3.75
C GLN A 55 -5.17 12.06 2.56
N LEU A 56 -4.56 11.01 1.99
CA LEU A 56 -3.73 11.12 0.81
C LEU A 56 -4.56 11.57 -0.42
N PRO A 57 -3.89 12.15 -1.43
CA PRO A 57 -4.46 12.29 -2.76
C PRO A 57 -5.06 10.97 -3.26
N GLN A 58 -5.91 11.04 -4.28
CA GLN A 58 -6.56 9.85 -4.85
C GLN A 58 -5.52 8.74 -5.13
N LEU A 59 -5.76 7.56 -4.56
CA LEU A 59 -4.96 6.37 -4.83
C LEU A 59 -5.61 5.59 -5.96
N ASP A 60 -4.80 5.05 -6.87
CA ASP A 60 -5.30 4.28 -8.01
C ASP A 60 -5.59 2.81 -7.67
N VAL A 61 -4.85 2.24 -6.71
CA VAL A 61 -4.88 0.82 -6.38
C VAL A 61 -4.69 0.61 -4.87
N VAL A 62 -5.44 -0.33 -4.29
CA VAL A 62 -5.21 -0.86 -2.94
C VAL A 62 -4.88 -2.34 -3.02
N ILE A 63 -3.76 -2.73 -2.38
CA ILE A 63 -3.37 -4.14 -2.21
C ILE A 63 -3.61 -4.52 -0.76
N GLU A 64 -4.39 -5.57 -0.55
CA GLU A 64 -4.80 -6.05 0.77
C GLU A 64 -4.10 -7.38 1.09
N ALA A 65 -3.55 -7.49 2.31
CA ALA A 65 -2.81 -8.65 2.79
C ALA A 65 -2.87 -8.79 4.33
N ILE A 66 -3.93 -8.28 4.93
CA ILE A 66 -4.28 -8.35 6.35
C ILE A 66 -4.96 -9.71 6.60
N VAL A 67 -4.67 -10.31 7.75
CA VAL A 67 -5.36 -11.52 8.20
C VAL A 67 -6.63 -11.09 8.95
N ASP A 68 -7.71 -11.84 8.79
CA ASP A 68 -9.05 -11.62 9.34
C ASP A 68 -9.99 -10.72 8.52
N ILE A 69 -11.29 -10.87 8.78
CA ILE A 69 -12.39 -10.18 8.08
C ILE A 69 -12.42 -8.70 8.45
N GLU A 70 -12.26 -8.39 9.73
CA GLU A 70 -12.19 -7.02 10.24
C GLU A 70 -10.81 -6.76 10.85
N PRO A 71 -10.22 -5.57 10.65
CA PRO A 71 -10.83 -4.35 10.08
C PRO A 71 -10.82 -4.28 8.53
N THR A 72 -10.37 -5.34 7.86
CA THR A 72 -10.13 -5.41 6.41
C THR A 72 -11.35 -5.03 5.57
N PHE A 73 -12.51 -5.62 5.85
CA PHE A 73 -13.76 -5.33 5.14
C PHE A 73 -14.13 -3.85 5.25
N THR A 74 -14.04 -3.28 6.45
CA THR A 74 -14.28 -1.84 6.67
C THR A 74 -13.33 -0.96 5.88
N TYR A 75 -12.04 -1.32 5.81
CA TYR A 75 -11.03 -0.56 5.07
C TYR A 75 -11.27 -0.63 3.56
N LEU A 76 -11.49 -1.82 3.00
CA LEU A 76 -11.76 -2.01 1.58
C LEU A 76 -13.03 -1.28 1.15
N LYS A 77 -14.11 -1.35 1.94
CA LYS A 77 -15.35 -0.61 1.64
C LYS A 77 -15.14 0.90 1.54
N LYS A 78 -14.30 1.47 2.42
CA LYS A 78 -13.95 2.89 2.37
C LYS A 78 -13.06 3.23 1.17
N ALA A 79 -12.11 2.37 0.82
CA ALA A 79 -11.26 2.56 -0.35
C ALA A 79 -12.07 2.55 -1.65
N ILE A 80 -12.92 1.53 -1.84
CA ILE A 80 -13.83 1.43 -3.00
C ILE A 80 -14.78 2.63 -3.06
N GLY A 81 -15.31 3.06 -1.91
CA GLY A 81 -16.18 4.24 -1.83
C GLY A 81 -15.51 5.55 -2.25
N ARG A 82 -14.18 5.61 -2.29
CA ARG A 82 -13.39 6.74 -2.81
C ARG A 82 -13.00 6.59 -4.27
N GLY A 83 -13.39 5.49 -4.93
CA GLY A 83 -12.98 5.20 -6.30
C GLY A 83 -11.55 4.70 -6.43
N CYS A 84 -11.01 4.08 -5.38
CA CYS A 84 -9.92 3.11 -5.56
C CYS A 84 -10.47 1.81 -6.15
#